data_AF-A0AAV5TD91-F1
#
_entry.id   AF-A0AAV5TD91-F1
#
_cell.length_a   1.000
_cell.length_b   1.000
_cell.length_c   1.000
_cell.angle_alpha   90.00
_cell.angle_beta   90.00
_cell.angle_gamma   90.00
#
_symmetry.space_group_name_H-M   'P 1'
#
loop_
_entity.id
_entity.type
_entity.pdbx_description
1 polymer ?
#
loop_
_entity_poly.entity_id
_entity_poly.type
_entity_poly.pdbx_seq_one_letter_code
_entity_poly.pdbx_strand_id
1 'polypeptide(L)'
;ITLALSFLFNGILVIIVHKRRERVGFYRYFTFTFVLVDILYSTSFTTAQPFWYTSPGVLAFFSVAPWNEYFTLVQVSYQIWFVFFIAVLLCITSSFIYRYGLLCRDPDKSLRSAIGTIISTVLMQIQLIIMVCIDENKKSEKNDSQAYCGWQIHKTVKMRAMSDKLKDIHSRALFMLIAQ
;
A
#
# COMPACT_ATOMS: atom_id res chain seq x y z
N ILE A 1 14.59 9.82 4.57
CA ILE A 1 14.63 10.52 5.88
C ILE A 1 13.61 9.91 6.86
N THR A 2 12.35 9.76 6.47
CA THR A 2 11.28 9.10 7.25
C THR A 2 11.69 7.75 7.83
N LEU A 3 12.22 6.85 7.01
CA LEU A 3 12.66 5.52 7.46
C LEU A 3 13.75 5.60 8.54
N ALA A 4 14.77 6.44 8.32
CA ALA A 4 15.87 6.61 9.27
C ALA A 4 15.39 7.17 10.61
N LEU A 5 14.48 8.16 10.58
CA LEU A 5 13.87 8.71 11.79
C LEU A 5 13.02 7.65 12.51
N SER A 6 12.25 6.86 11.78
CA SER A 6 11.47 5.76 12.35
C SER A 6 12.37 4.76 13.07
N PHE A 7 13.45 4.28 12.45
CA PHE A 7 14.41 3.38 13.10
C PHE A 7 15.04 4.02 14.36
N LEU A 8 15.42 5.29 14.28
CA LEU A 8 16.05 6.00 15.39
C LEU A 8 15.09 6.14 16.59
N PHE A 9 13.87 6.62 16.36
CA PHE A 9 12.90 6.80 17.45
C PHE A 9 12.41 5.48 18.02
N ASN A 10 12.11 4.49 17.17
CA ASN A 10 11.71 3.15 17.62
C ASN A 10 12.83 2.43 18.37
N GLY A 11 14.09 2.60 17.94
CA GLY A 11 15.26 2.08 18.64
C GLY A 11 15.42 2.69 20.04
N ILE A 12 15.29 4.02 20.16
CA ILE A 12 15.29 4.72 21.45
C ILE A 12 14.16 4.18 22.36
N LEU A 13 12.97 3.98 21.81
CA LEU A 13 11.82 3.49 22.55
C LEU A 13 12.06 2.07 23.09
N VAL A 14 12.65 1.18 22.29
CA VAL A 14 13.09 -0.15 22.73
C VAL A 14 14.10 -0.07 23.87
N ILE A 15 15.10 0.81 23.77
CA ILE A 15 16.11 1.00 24.83
C ILE A 15 15.45 1.47 26.14
N ILE A 16 14.52 2.42 26.07
CA ILE A 16 13.78 2.92 27.25
C ILE A 16 12.96 1.80 27.90
N VAL A 17 12.23 1.02 27.10
CA VAL A 17 11.42 -0.12 27.58
C VAL A 17 12.30 -1.18 28.21
N HIS A 18 13.45 -1.48 27.59
CA HIS A 18 14.42 -2.43 28.13
C HIS A 18 14.97 -1.97 29.49
N LYS A 19 15.33 -0.68 29.62
CA LYS A 19 15.82 -0.12 30.88
C LYS A 19 14.76 -0.09 31.99
N ARG A 20 13.47 -0.05 31.65
CA ARG A 20 12.35 -0.04 32.61
C ARG A 20 11.66 -1.40 32.78
N ARG A 21 12.31 -2.50 32.40
CA ARG A 21 11.71 -3.85 32.34
C ARG A 21 11.00 -4.30 33.62
N GLU A 22 11.50 -3.92 34.80
CA GLU A 22 10.96 -4.38 36.09
C GLU A 22 9.60 -3.79 36.44
N ARG A 23 9.25 -2.59 35.97
CA ARG A 23 7.97 -1.93 36.31
C ARG A 23 6.85 -2.15 35.31
N VAL A 24 7.15 -2.61 34.08
CA VAL A 24 6.24 -2.46 32.93
C VAL A 24 5.37 -3.72 32.67
N GLY A 25 5.56 -4.81 33.41
CA GLY A 25 4.68 -5.98 33.35
C GLY A 25 4.43 -6.52 31.93
N PHE A 26 3.18 -6.86 31.61
CA PHE A 26 2.78 -7.38 30.29
C PHE A 26 2.89 -6.35 29.16
N TYR A 27 2.84 -5.05 29.48
CA TYR A 27 2.86 -3.96 28.49
C TYR A 27 4.15 -3.93 27.66
N ARG A 28 5.24 -4.54 28.17
CA ARG A 28 6.52 -4.66 27.45
C ARG A 28 6.37 -5.36 26.11
N TYR A 29 5.62 -6.46 26.06
CA TYR A 29 5.45 -7.25 24.84
C TYR A 29 4.64 -6.48 23.81
N PHE A 30 3.60 -5.79 24.26
CA PHE A 30 2.82 -4.89 23.43
C PHE A 30 3.69 -3.80 22.81
N THR A 31 4.57 -3.17 23.59
CA THR A 31 5.46 -2.13 23.07
C THR A 31 6.47 -2.67 22.05
N PHE A 32 7.02 -3.88 22.25
CA PHE A 32 7.90 -4.51 21.26
C PHE A 32 7.16 -4.82 19.95
N THR A 33 5.95 -5.37 20.03
CA THR A 33 5.11 -5.61 18.85
C THR A 33 4.80 -4.31 18.12
N PHE A 34 4.44 -3.25 18.86
CA PHE A 34 4.15 -1.94 18.29
C PHE A 34 5.34 -1.37 17.51
N VAL A 35 6.53 -1.39 18.12
CA VAL A 35 7.77 -0.94 17.46
C VAL A 35 8.05 -1.73 16.18
N LEU A 36 7.91 -3.05 16.23
CA LEU A 36 8.16 -3.91 15.08
C LEU A 36 7.17 -3.60 13.93
N VAL A 37 5.88 -3.44 14.25
CA VAL A 37 4.84 -3.08 13.28
C VAL A 37 5.10 -1.68 12.69
N ASP A 38 5.54 -0.71 13.49
CA ASP A 38 5.82 0.65 13.02
C ASP A 38 7.04 0.73 12.08
N ILE A 39 8.07 -0.07 12.34
CA ILE A 39 9.23 -0.24 11.44
C ILE A 39 8.79 -0.88 10.11
N LEU A 40 7.98 -1.93 10.16
CA LEU A 40 7.45 -2.58 8.95
C LEU A 40 6.56 -1.65 8.14
N TYR A 41 5.71 -0.87 8.81
CA TYR A 41 4.92 0.18 8.18
C TYR A 41 5.81 1.23 7.51
N SER A 42 6.82 1.74 8.20
CA SER A 42 7.73 2.77 7.68
C SER A 42 8.53 2.27 6.47
N THR A 43 8.93 0.99 6.49
CA THR A 43 9.60 0.32 5.37
C THR A 43 8.66 0.23 4.18
N SER A 44 7.44 -0.27 4.39
CA SER A 44 6.42 -0.43 3.34
C SER A 44 5.96 0.90 2.76
N PHE A 45 5.89 1.93 3.59
CA PHE A 45 5.62 3.30 3.15
C PHE A 45 6.74 3.83 2.25
N THR A 46 8.00 3.61 2.65
CA THR A 46 9.16 4.04 1.85
C THR A 46 9.23 3.32 0.52
N THR A 47 8.82 2.04 0.45
CA THR A 47 8.74 1.30 -0.82
C THR A 47 7.57 1.75 -1.69
N ALA A 48 6.46 2.19 -1.09
CA ALA A 48 5.30 2.68 -1.82
C ALA A 48 5.47 4.14 -2.31
N GLN A 49 6.30 4.93 -1.62
CA GLN A 49 6.50 6.37 -1.87
C GLN A 49 6.88 6.73 -3.32
N PRO A 50 7.74 5.98 -4.04
CA PRO A 50 8.06 6.28 -5.45
C PRO A 50 6.85 6.24 -6.39
N PHE A 51 5.75 5.60 -5.98
CA PHE A 51 4.53 5.48 -6.77
C PHE A 51 3.51 6.58 -6.45
N TRP A 52 3.85 7.55 -5.61
CA TRP A 52 2.95 8.61 -5.15
C TRP A 52 3.39 9.95 -5.74
N TYR A 53 2.43 10.70 -6.29
CA TYR A 53 2.65 12.08 -6.70
C TYR A 53 1.65 12.98 -5.96
N THR A 54 2.16 13.76 -5.01
CA THR A 54 1.35 14.75 -4.30
C THR A 54 1.47 16.08 -5.03
N SER A 55 0.40 16.50 -5.70
CA SER A 55 0.25 17.88 -6.18
C SER A 55 -0.47 18.71 -5.11
N PRO A 56 -0.22 20.02 -4.98
CA PRO A 56 -0.98 20.87 -4.05
C PRO A 56 -2.49 20.72 -4.26
N GLY A 57 -3.18 20.19 -3.25
CA GLY A 57 -4.63 19.99 -3.26
C GLY A 57 -5.13 18.70 -3.93
N VAL A 58 -4.27 17.88 -4.53
CA VAL A 58 -4.66 16.59 -5.13
C VAL A 58 -3.67 15.49 -4.75
N LEU A 59 -4.17 14.50 -4.02
CA LEU A 59 -3.45 13.26 -3.76
C LEU A 59 -3.79 12.28 -4.88
N ALA A 60 -2.98 12.28 -5.94
CA ALA A 60 -3.19 11.41 -7.09
C ALA A 60 -2.14 10.30 -7.13
N PHE A 61 -2.60 9.06 -7.23
CA PHE A 61 -1.74 7.90 -7.37
C PHE A 61 -1.45 7.67 -8.85
N PHE A 62 -0.30 8.17 -9.30
CA PHE A 62 0.20 7.88 -10.65
C PHE A 62 1.35 6.88 -10.55
N SER A 63 1.27 5.78 -11.30
CA SER A 63 2.50 5.09 -11.68
C SER A 63 3.31 6.07 -12.55
N VAL A 64 4.28 6.75 -11.94
CA VAL A 64 5.16 7.67 -12.68
C VAL A 64 5.79 6.89 -13.84
N ALA A 65 5.89 7.54 -15.00
CA ALA A 65 6.03 6.95 -16.33
C ALA A 65 7.06 5.82 -16.55
N PRO A 66 8.20 5.69 -15.82
CA PRO A 66 9.10 4.55 -16.07
C PRO A 66 8.61 3.21 -15.48
N TRP A 67 7.58 3.19 -14.63
CA TRP A 67 7.15 1.97 -13.92
C TRP A 67 5.82 1.39 -14.40
N ASN A 68 5.26 1.91 -15.50
CA ASN A 68 3.97 1.46 -16.02
C ASN A 68 3.99 -0.03 -16.44
N GLU A 69 5.15 -0.54 -16.84
CA GLU A 69 5.35 -1.95 -17.18
C GLU A 69 5.20 -2.88 -15.96
N TYR A 70 5.36 -2.34 -14.74
CA TYR A 70 5.32 -3.09 -13.49
C TYR A 70 4.06 -2.81 -12.66
N PHE A 71 2.90 -2.66 -13.31
CA PHE A 71 1.62 -2.40 -12.64
C PHE A 71 1.33 -3.36 -11.47
N THR A 72 1.66 -4.65 -11.63
CA THR A 72 1.48 -5.67 -10.57
C THR A 72 2.33 -5.37 -9.33
N LEU A 73 3.57 -4.90 -9.51
CA LEU A 73 4.46 -4.59 -8.39
C LEU A 73 3.98 -3.37 -7.62
N VAL A 74 3.49 -2.35 -8.35
CA VAL A 74 2.86 -1.17 -7.75
C VAL A 74 1.68 -1.61 -6.86
N GLN A 75 0.78 -2.43 -7.42
CA GLN A 75 -0.40 -2.94 -6.71
C GLN A 75 -0.05 -3.73 -5.44
N VAL A 76 0.92 -4.65 -5.53
CA VAL A 76 1.40 -5.41 -4.36
C VAL A 76 2.01 -4.48 -3.32
N SER A 77 2.81 -3.49 -3.73
CA SER A 77 3.40 -2.52 -2.79
C SER A 77 2.33 -1.72 -2.05
N TYR A 78 1.23 -1.33 -2.72
CA TYR A 78 0.12 -0.64 -2.06
C TYR A 78 -0.62 -1.55 -1.08
N GLN A 79 -0.88 -2.81 -1.44
CA GLN A 79 -1.53 -3.77 -0.56
C GLN A 79 -0.69 -3.99 0.71
N ILE A 80 0.61 -4.21 0.56
CA ILE A 80 1.53 -4.40 1.70
C ILE A 80 1.52 -3.16 2.60
N TRP A 81 1.67 -1.96 2.03
CA TRP A 81 1.61 -0.71 2.80
C TRP A 81 0.28 -0.57 3.56
N PHE A 82 -0.84 -0.83 2.91
CA PHE A 82 -2.17 -0.72 3.52
C PHE A 82 -2.37 -1.73 4.65
N VAL A 83 -1.91 -2.97 4.49
CA VAL A 83 -1.97 -4.00 5.55
C VAL A 83 -1.24 -3.52 6.81
N PHE A 84 -0.03 -2.97 6.67
CA PHE A 84 0.71 -2.45 7.81
C PHE A 84 0.11 -1.18 8.40
N PHE A 85 -0.48 -0.31 7.57
CA PHE A 85 -1.24 0.84 8.05
C PHE A 85 -2.39 0.41 8.98
N ILE A 86 -3.18 -0.57 8.54
CA ILE A 86 -4.25 -1.15 9.36
C ILE A 86 -3.70 -1.79 10.63
N ALA A 87 -2.58 -2.52 10.54
CA ALA A 87 -1.94 -3.11 11.72
C ALA A 87 -1.54 -2.06 12.76
N VAL A 88 -0.99 -0.91 12.34
CA VAL A 88 -0.67 0.22 13.23
C VAL A 88 -1.94 0.74 13.91
N LEU A 89 -3.03 0.96 13.15
CA LEU A 89 -4.30 1.43 13.71
C LEU A 89 -4.88 0.45 14.73
N LEU A 90 -4.78 -0.86 14.46
CA LEU A 90 -5.20 -1.89 15.40
C LEU A 90 -4.36 -1.90 16.67
N CYS A 91 -3.05 -1.70 16.57
CA CYS A 91 -2.21 -1.57 17.75
C CYS A 91 -2.57 -0.32 18.56
N ILE A 92 -2.75 0.84 17.94
CA ILE A 92 -3.14 2.08 18.62
C ILE A 92 -4.46 1.88 19.37
N THR A 93 -5.47 1.34 18.68
CA THR A 93 -6.79 1.01 19.26
C THR A 93 -6.65 0.06 20.45
N SER A 94 -5.88 -1.02 20.29
CA SER A 94 -5.63 -1.99 21.37
C SER A 94 -4.95 -1.38 22.58
N SER A 95 -4.01 -0.44 22.38
CA SER A 95 -3.35 0.32 23.47
C SER A 95 -4.37 1.15 24.26
N PHE A 96 -5.28 1.83 23.56
CA PHE A 96 -6.34 2.62 24.20
C PHE A 96 -7.31 1.74 24.99
N ILE A 97 -7.78 0.63 24.41
CA ILE A 97 -8.65 -0.33 25.10
C ILE A 97 -7.97 -0.91 26.33
N TYR A 98 -6.69 -1.31 26.22
CA TYR A 98 -5.95 -1.85 27.35
C TYR A 98 -5.89 -0.85 28.51
N ARG A 99 -5.56 0.42 28.23
CA ARG A 99 -5.51 1.47 29.25
C ARG A 99 -6.91 1.76 29.81
N TYR A 100 -7.91 1.82 28.95
CA TYR A 100 -9.30 2.04 29.34
C TYR A 100 -9.82 0.92 30.26
N GLY A 101 -9.55 -0.34 29.92
CA GLY A 101 -9.91 -1.49 30.76
C GLY A 101 -9.21 -1.48 32.12
N LEU A 102 -7.97 -0.98 32.19
CA LEU A 102 -7.24 -0.85 33.46
C LEU A 102 -7.81 0.27 34.36
N LEU A 103 -8.32 1.35 33.75
CA LEU A 103 -9.01 2.45 34.44
C LEU A 103 -10.42 2.06 34.89
N CYS A 104 -11.17 1.36 34.04
CA CYS A 104 -12.55 0.97 34.27
C CYS A 104 -12.65 -0.43 34.88
N ARG A 105 -11.99 -0.67 36.03
CA ARG A 105 -11.88 -1.95 36.76
C ARG A 105 -13.23 -2.59 37.21
N ASP A 106 -14.35 -2.20 36.61
CA ASP A 106 -15.64 -2.87 36.67
C ASP A 106 -15.68 -4.00 35.61
N PRO A 107 -15.93 -5.25 36.01
CA PRO A 107 -15.91 -6.41 35.11
C PRO A 107 -16.89 -6.29 33.94
N ASP A 108 -18.06 -5.66 34.14
CA ASP A 108 -19.08 -5.51 33.10
C ASP A 108 -18.69 -4.52 32.00
N LYS A 109 -17.87 -3.52 32.31
CA LYS A 109 -17.41 -2.50 31.33
C LYS A 109 -16.22 -2.98 30.53
N SER A 110 -15.36 -3.81 31.13
CA SER A 110 -14.21 -4.43 30.47
C SER A 110 -14.66 -5.37 29.33
N LEU A 111 -15.69 -6.17 29.56
CA LEU A 111 -16.22 -7.10 28.56
C LEU A 111 -16.76 -6.38 27.31
N ARG A 112 -17.51 -5.27 27.49
CA ARG A 112 -18.02 -4.47 26.37
C ARG A 112 -16.90 -3.85 25.53
N SER A 113 -15.82 -3.41 26.16
CA SER A 113 -14.65 -2.86 25.46
C SER A 113 -13.89 -3.94 24.68
N ALA A 114 -13.71 -5.13 25.27
CA ALA A 114 -13.11 -6.27 24.58
C ALA A 114 -13.94 -6.69 23.36
N ILE A 115 -15.27 -6.80 23.51
CA ILE A 115 -16.19 -7.12 22.41
C ILE A 115 -16.10 -6.06 21.29
N GLY A 116 -16.08 -4.77 21.62
CA GLY A 116 -15.91 -3.71 20.62
C GLY A 116 -14.60 -3.83 19.83
N THR A 117 -13.52 -4.24 20.49
CA THR A 117 -12.22 -4.46 19.85
C THR A 117 -12.26 -5.66 18.91
N ILE A 118 -12.89 -6.75 19.34
CA ILE A 118 -13.07 -7.96 18.54
C ILE A 118 -13.93 -7.66 17.31
N ILE A 119 -15.03 -6.93 17.47
CA ILE A 119 -15.89 -6.53 16.35
C ILE A 119 -15.12 -5.63 15.37
N SER A 120 -14.36 -4.64 15.88
CA SER A 120 -13.54 -3.77 15.04
C SER A 120 -12.46 -4.53 14.26
N THR A 121 -11.77 -5.47 14.92
CA THR A 121 -10.74 -6.31 14.27
C THR A 121 -11.34 -7.26 13.24
N VAL A 122 -12.50 -7.86 13.51
CA VAL A 122 -13.23 -8.71 12.54
C VAL A 122 -13.70 -7.91 11.34
N LEU A 123 -14.26 -6.71 11.55
CA LEU A 123 -14.65 -5.83 10.44
C LEU A 123 -13.45 -5.42 9.57
N MET A 124 -12.29 -5.14 10.19
CA MET A 124 -11.05 -4.84 9.48
C MET A 124 -10.55 -6.04 8.65
N GLN A 125 -10.59 -7.25 9.22
CA GLN A 125 -10.23 -8.50 8.51
C GLN A 125 -11.17 -8.74 7.31
N ILE A 126 -12.48 -8.53 7.49
CA ILE A 126 -13.47 -8.65 6.42
C ILE A 126 -13.20 -7.64 5.30
N GLN A 127 -12.90 -6.37 5.62
CA GLN A 127 -12.56 -5.37 4.60
C GLN A 127 -11.31 -5.75 3.80
N LEU A 128 -10.32 -6.33 4.46
CA LEU A 128 -9.08 -6.78 3.83
C LEU A 128 -9.32 -7.97 2.89
N ILE A 129 -10.12 -8.95 3.32
CA ILE A 129 -10.56 -10.08 2.49
C ILE A 129 -11.36 -9.59 1.28
N ILE A 130 -12.31 -8.67 1.47
CA ILE A 130 -13.09 -8.10 0.37
C ILE A 130 -12.18 -7.39 -0.63
N MET A 131 -11.21 -6.60 -0.17
CA MET A 131 -10.25 -5.91 -1.06
C MET A 131 -9.41 -6.88 -1.88
N VAL A 132 -8.95 -7.98 -1.28
CA VAL A 132 -8.13 -9.01 -1.95
C VAL A 132 -8.99 -9.87 -2.90
N CYS A 133 -10.17 -10.32 -2.47
CA CYS A 133 -11.04 -11.19 -3.28
C CYS A 133 -11.70 -10.47 -4.46
N ILE A 134 -11.99 -9.17 -4.34
CA ILE A 134 -12.49 -8.36 -5.47
C ILE A 134 -11.42 -8.20 -6.54
N ASP A 135 -10.15 -8.13 -6.13
CA ASP A 135 -9.03 -7.96 -7.04
C ASP A 135 -8.79 -9.20 -7.91
N GLU A 136 -8.88 -10.40 -7.34
CA GLU A 136 -8.77 -11.65 -8.11
C GLU A 136 -9.89 -11.82 -9.14
N ASN A 137 -11.14 -11.49 -8.78
CA ASN A 137 -12.25 -11.58 -9.73
C ASN A 137 -12.11 -10.61 -10.91
N LYS A 138 -11.59 -9.39 -10.67
CA LYS A 138 -11.36 -8.43 -11.76
C LYS A 138 -10.18 -8.79 -12.67
N LYS A 139 -9.16 -9.49 -12.14
CA LYS A 139 -8.00 -9.92 -12.94
C LYS A 139 -8.40 -10.97 -14.01
N SER A 140 -9.41 -11.80 -13.71
CA SER A 140 -9.95 -12.76 -14.67
C SER A 140 -10.73 -12.10 -15.82
N GLU A 141 -11.36 -10.95 -15.59
CA GLU A 141 -12.19 -10.28 -16.61
C GLU A 141 -11.38 -9.26 -17.45
N LYS A 142 -10.29 -8.71 -16.89
CA LYS A 142 -9.50 -7.64 -17.54
C LYS A 142 -8.52 -8.14 -18.60
N ASN A 143 -8.07 -9.41 -18.52
CA ASN A 143 -7.18 -9.99 -19.54
C ASN A 143 -7.82 -10.05 -20.94
N ASP A 144 -9.13 -10.23 -21.03
CA ASP A 144 -9.84 -10.22 -22.33
C ASP A 144 -10.10 -8.80 -22.85
N SER A 145 -10.33 -7.84 -21.94
CA SER A 145 -10.71 -6.46 -22.32
C SER A 145 -9.51 -5.56 -22.67
N GLN A 146 -8.35 -5.73 -22.01
CA GLN A 146 -7.14 -4.94 -22.33
C GLN A 146 -6.50 -5.35 -23.67
N ALA A 147 -6.57 -6.63 -24.05
CA ALA A 147 -6.17 -7.08 -25.38
C ALA A 147 -7.07 -6.45 -26.47
N TYR A 148 -8.37 -6.35 -26.22
CA TYR A 148 -9.33 -5.79 -27.18
C TYR A 148 -9.18 -4.27 -27.38
N CYS A 149 -8.91 -3.52 -26.30
CA CYS A 149 -8.75 -2.07 -26.36
C CYS A 149 -7.40 -1.66 -27.01
N GLY A 150 -6.32 -2.36 -26.68
CA GLY A 150 -5.02 -2.18 -27.35
C GLY A 150 -5.07 -2.52 -28.85
N TRP A 151 -5.81 -3.59 -29.22
CA TRP A 151 -6.03 -3.97 -30.60
C TRP A 151 -6.87 -2.93 -31.38
N GLN A 152 -7.93 -2.38 -30.78
CA GLN A 152 -8.75 -1.31 -31.37
C GLN A 152 -7.95 -0.02 -31.59
N ILE A 153 -7.10 0.38 -30.65
CA ILE A 153 -6.23 1.56 -30.80
C ILE A 153 -5.17 1.30 -31.87
N HIS A 154 -4.52 0.13 -31.88
CA HIS A 154 -3.57 -0.23 -32.94
C HIS A 154 -4.22 -0.24 -34.32
N LYS A 155 -5.44 -0.77 -34.44
CA LYS A 155 -6.20 -0.80 -35.69
C LYS A 155 -6.63 0.61 -36.12
N THR A 156 -7.01 1.47 -35.17
CA THR A 156 -7.40 2.86 -35.45
C THR A 156 -6.21 3.73 -35.85
N VAL A 157 -5.05 3.57 -35.20
CA VAL A 157 -3.80 4.25 -35.60
C VAL A 157 -3.32 3.73 -36.95
N LYS A 158 -3.37 2.42 -37.20
CA LYS A 158 -3.00 1.83 -38.49
C LYS A 158 -3.94 2.26 -39.63
N MET A 159 -5.22 2.50 -39.36
CA MET A 159 -6.19 2.96 -40.35
C MET A 159 -6.25 4.49 -40.53
N ARG A 160 -5.93 5.30 -39.50
CA ARG A 160 -6.01 6.77 -39.58
C ARG A 160 -4.67 7.49 -39.70
N ALA A 161 -3.55 6.90 -39.29
CA ALA A 161 -2.26 7.61 -39.19
C ALA A 161 -1.33 7.45 -40.40
N MET A 162 -1.74 6.78 -41.47
CA MET A 162 -0.97 6.79 -42.72
C MET A 162 -1.86 7.15 -43.89
N SER A 163 -2.01 8.46 -44.09
CA SER A 163 -2.21 8.99 -45.45
C SER A 163 -1.10 8.44 -46.34
N ASP A 164 -1.43 8.03 -47.56
CA ASP A 164 -0.47 7.44 -48.50
C ASP A 164 0.78 8.31 -48.71
N LYS A 165 0.62 9.63 -48.51
CA LYS A 165 1.70 10.62 -48.54
C LYS A 165 2.74 10.42 -47.43
N LEU A 166 2.32 10.03 -46.22
CA LEU A 166 3.22 9.77 -45.09
C LEU A 166 3.90 8.40 -45.21
N LYS A 167 3.24 7.42 -45.84
CA LYS A 167 3.87 6.14 -46.22
C LYS A 167 5.03 6.34 -47.21
N ASP A 168 4.85 7.18 -48.22
CA ASP A 168 5.91 7.46 -49.20
C ASP A 168 7.11 8.15 -48.55
N ILE A 169 6.87 9.15 -47.69
CA ILE A 169 7.93 9.86 -46.96
C ILE A 169 8.67 8.89 -46.02
N HIS A 170 7.96 8.01 -45.32
CA HIS A 170 8.58 7.06 -44.40
C HIS A 170 9.38 5.97 -45.14
N SER A 171 8.88 5.51 -46.29
CA SER A 171 9.58 4.56 -47.16
C SER A 171 10.91 5.13 -47.68
N ARG A 172 10.91 6.39 -48.13
CA ARG A 172 12.13 7.08 -48.59
C ARG A 172 13.14 7.29 -47.47
N ALA A 173 12.68 7.65 -46.26
CA ALA A 173 13.55 7.82 -45.10
C ALA A 173 14.21 6.50 -44.68
N LEU A 174 13.48 5.39 -44.74
CA LEU A 174 14.01 4.06 -44.40
C LEU A 174 15.04 3.59 -45.44
N PHE A 175 14.81 3.88 -46.73
CA PHE A 175 15.76 3.55 -47.79
C PHE A 175 17.08 4.35 -47.67
N MET A 176 17.01 5.61 -47.23
CA MET A 176 18.21 6.42 -46.96
C MET A 176 19.01 5.90 -45.76
N LEU A 177 18.36 5.35 -44.73
CA LEU A 177 19.04 4.76 -43.57
C LEU A 177 19.72 3.43 -43.87
N ILE A 178 19.23 2.67 -44.85
CA ILE A 178 19.83 1.38 -45.26
C ILE A 178 20.98 1.59 -46.27
N ALA A 179 21.02 2.73 -46.95
CA ALA A 179 22.07 3.06 -47.92
C ALA A 179 23.34 3.69 -47.31
N GLN A 180 23.36 3.89 -45.99
CA GLN A 180 24.55 4.27 -45.21
C GLN A 180 25.24 3.02 -44.65
#